data_AF-A0A1A9Z1C0-F1
#
_entry.id   AF-A0A1A9Z1C0-F1
#
_cell.length_a   1.000
_cell.length_b   1.000
_cell.length_c   1.000
_cell.angle_alpha   90.00
_cell.angle_beta   90.00
_cell.angle_gamma   90.00
#
_symmetry.space_group_name_H-M   'P 1'
#
loop_
_entity.id
_entity.type
_entity.pdbx_description
1 polymer ?
#
loop_
_entity_poly.entity_id
_entity_poly.type
_entity_poly.pdbx_seq_one_letter_code
_entity_poly.pdbx_strand_id
1 'polypeptide(L)'
;MLFSEYGKVVRFSENQVRNMGRTASGVKGINLLPGDSVVSLIIPKGNSPILTVTQYGYGKRTNQSEYPKKSRAIQGVISIKVSKRNGKVVGAVQVNDYDQIMIITDSGTLVRIRVSEVNIVGRNTHGVRLIRISNKNNVVGLQRVVEHINDLPNMKQ
;
A
#
# COMPACT_ATOMS: atom_id res chain seq x y z
N MET A 1 -1.35 -5.36 -9.18
CA MET A 1 -1.95 -4.06 -8.80
C MET A 1 -0.84 -3.05 -8.69
N LEU A 2 -1.04 -1.84 -9.20
CA LEU A 2 -0.06 -0.74 -9.08
C LEU A 2 -0.74 0.42 -8.34
N PHE A 3 -0.05 0.97 -7.33
CA PHE A 3 -0.50 2.10 -6.53
C PHE A 3 0.38 3.31 -6.77
N SER A 4 -0.21 4.51 -6.83
CA SER A 4 0.51 5.76 -7.07
C SER A 4 0.58 6.69 -5.86
N GLU A 5 1.52 7.63 -5.87
CA GLU A 5 1.67 8.67 -4.84
C GLU A 5 0.39 9.49 -4.66
N TYR A 6 -0.36 9.73 -5.74
CA TYR A 6 -1.61 10.50 -5.70
C TYR A 6 -2.83 9.65 -5.29
N GLY A 7 -2.59 8.44 -4.77
CA GLY A 7 -3.63 7.57 -4.23
C GLY A 7 -4.46 6.88 -5.30
N LYS A 8 -3.97 6.78 -6.55
CA LYS A 8 -4.61 5.98 -7.59
C LYS A 8 -4.16 4.53 -7.52
N VAL A 9 -5.01 3.64 -8.03
CA VAL A 9 -4.73 2.22 -8.15
C VAL A 9 -5.30 1.65 -9.43
N VAL A 10 -4.52 0.80 -10.11
CA VAL A 10 -5.00 -0.06 -11.19
C VAL A 10 -4.81 -1.53 -10.83
N ARG A 11 -5.83 -2.34 -11.14
CA ARG A 11 -5.81 -3.80 -11.01
C ARG A 11 -6.21 -4.40 -12.35
N PHE A 12 -5.28 -5.08 -13.00
CA PHE A 12 -5.51 -5.76 -14.28
C PHE A 12 -4.95 -7.18 -14.22
N SER A 13 -5.38 -8.04 -15.15
CA SER A 13 -4.87 -9.41 -15.27
C SER A 13 -3.51 -9.40 -15.93
N GLU A 14 -2.56 -10.19 -15.43
CA GLU A 14 -1.22 -10.32 -16.02
C GLU A 14 -1.28 -10.80 -17.48
N ASN A 15 -2.30 -11.58 -17.86
CA ASN A 15 -2.53 -12.03 -19.24
C ASN A 15 -2.70 -10.88 -20.25
N GLN A 16 -2.92 -9.63 -19.79
CA GLN A 16 -2.94 -8.44 -20.66
C GLN A 16 -1.54 -7.94 -21.04
N VAL A 17 -0.49 -8.55 -20.50
CA VAL A 17 0.92 -8.25 -20.74
C VAL A 17 1.54 -9.45 -21.43
N ARG A 18 2.00 -9.23 -22.66
CA ARG A 18 2.74 -10.26 -23.39
C ARG A 18 4.13 -10.48 -22.78
N ASN A 19 4.63 -11.70 -22.88
CA ASN A 19 6.01 -12.02 -22.55
C ASN A 19 6.96 -11.26 -23.49
N MET A 20 8.06 -10.74 -22.94
CA MET A 20 9.08 -9.99 -23.67
C MET A 20 10.47 -10.36 -23.16
N GLY A 21 11.48 -10.20 -24.02
CA GLY A 21 12.87 -10.43 -23.65
C GLY A 21 13.41 -9.37 -22.69
N ARG A 22 14.55 -9.68 -22.06
CA ARG A 22 15.18 -8.83 -21.03
C ARG A 22 15.57 -7.43 -21.50
N THR A 23 15.80 -7.24 -22.81
CA THR A 23 16.20 -5.97 -23.43
C THR A 23 15.02 -5.06 -23.79
N ALA A 24 13.78 -5.52 -23.62
CA ALA A 24 12.60 -4.74 -23.96
C ALA A 24 12.31 -3.65 -22.91
N SER A 25 11.79 -2.50 -23.36
CA SER A 25 11.40 -1.39 -22.48
C SER A 25 10.17 -1.67 -21.61
N GLY A 26 9.46 -2.78 -21.84
CA GLY A 26 8.22 -3.12 -21.16
C GLY A 26 6.96 -2.52 -21.80
N VAL A 27 5.85 -2.55 -21.07
CA VAL A 27 4.55 -1.98 -21.49
C VAL A 27 3.95 -1.13 -20.37
N LYS A 28 3.10 -0.17 -20.75
CA LYS A 28 2.40 0.70 -19.79
C LYS A 28 1.41 -0.10 -18.94
N GLY A 29 1.59 -0.07 -17.62
CA GLY A 29 0.70 -0.68 -16.63
C GLY A 29 -0.38 0.26 -16.08
N ILE A 30 -0.01 1.51 -15.75
CA ILE A 30 -0.89 2.57 -15.25
C ILE A 30 -0.59 3.87 -16.01
N ASN A 31 -1.59 4.71 -16.23
CA ASN A 31 -1.41 6.05 -16.79
C ASN A 31 -1.33 7.09 -15.67
N LEU A 32 -0.12 7.54 -15.36
CA LEU A 32 0.13 8.51 -14.29
C LEU A 32 -0.18 9.94 -14.74
N LEU A 33 -0.58 10.78 -13.79
CA LEU A 33 -0.65 12.23 -13.98
C LEU A 33 0.75 12.84 -13.89
N PRO A 34 0.99 14.05 -14.43
CA PRO A 34 2.25 14.75 -14.25
C PRO A 34 2.62 14.89 -12.77
N GLY A 35 3.85 14.49 -12.41
CA GLY A 35 4.36 14.51 -11.04
C GLY A 35 3.88 13.36 -10.14
N ASP A 36 3.08 12.43 -10.65
CA ASP A 36 2.72 11.19 -9.95
C ASP A 36 3.72 10.08 -10.27
N SER A 37 3.88 9.11 -9.37
CA SER A 37 4.80 7.99 -9.51
C SER A 37 4.16 6.71 -8.95
N VAL A 38 4.62 5.53 -9.39
CA VAL A 38 4.20 4.26 -8.78
C VAL A 38 5.02 4.04 -7.50
N VAL A 39 4.32 3.82 -6.39
CA VAL A 39 4.94 3.59 -5.06
C VAL A 39 4.87 2.15 -4.60
N SER A 40 3.96 1.34 -5.14
CA SER A 40 3.82 -0.05 -4.72
C SER A 40 3.26 -0.93 -5.82
N LEU A 41 3.77 -2.16 -5.87
CA LEU A 41 3.27 -3.26 -6.67
C LEU A 41 2.78 -4.37 -5.74
N ILE A 42 1.56 -4.83 -5.95
CA ILE A 42 0.97 -5.93 -5.18
C ILE A 42 0.39 -6.97 -6.15
N ILE A 43 0.79 -8.23 -6.00
CA ILE A 43 0.13 -9.38 -6.60
C ILE A 43 -0.85 -9.91 -5.55
N PRO A 44 -2.15 -9.62 -5.67
CA PRO A 44 -3.13 -10.00 -4.65
C PRO A 44 -3.25 -11.52 -4.54
N LYS A 45 -3.06 -12.07 -3.34
CA LYS A 45 -3.31 -13.48 -3.01
C LYS A 45 -4.42 -13.61 -1.96
N GLY A 46 -5.30 -14.59 -2.10
CA GLY A 46 -6.43 -14.76 -1.18
C GLY A 46 -7.36 -13.54 -1.14
N ASN A 47 -7.89 -13.24 0.05
CA ASN A 47 -8.87 -12.17 0.29
C ASN A 47 -8.38 -11.09 1.27
N SER A 48 -7.11 -11.14 1.68
CA SER A 48 -6.57 -10.26 2.71
C SER A 48 -6.60 -8.79 2.28
N PRO A 49 -6.91 -7.85 3.19
CA PRO A 49 -7.02 -6.44 2.87
C PRO A 49 -5.68 -5.84 2.43
N ILE A 50 -5.79 -4.70 1.73
CA ILE A 50 -4.65 -3.86 1.39
C ILE A 50 -4.56 -2.74 2.42
N LEU A 51 -3.39 -2.62 3.06
CA LEU A 51 -3.06 -1.50 3.92
C LEU A 51 -2.34 -0.44 3.11
N THR A 52 -2.73 0.83 3.25
CA THR A 52 -2.08 1.98 2.61
C THR A 52 -1.72 3.03 3.65
N VAL A 53 -0.52 3.61 3.56
CA VAL A 53 -0.02 4.68 4.45
C VAL A 53 0.39 5.90 3.63
N THR A 54 0.14 7.09 4.19
CA THR A 54 0.49 8.39 3.61
C THR A 54 1.54 9.13 4.45
N GLN A 55 2.18 10.13 3.84
CA GLN A 55 3.32 10.88 4.39
C GLN A 55 3.07 11.44 5.78
N TYR A 56 1.86 11.91 6.07
CA TYR A 56 1.53 12.53 7.37
C TYR A 56 0.96 11.55 8.39
N GLY A 57 1.23 10.26 8.23
CA GLY A 57 0.94 9.22 9.23
C GLY A 57 -0.51 8.75 9.24
N TYR A 58 -1.24 8.98 8.15
CA TYR A 58 -2.57 8.44 7.95
C TYR A 58 -2.53 7.14 7.17
N GLY A 59 -3.51 6.28 7.40
CA GLY A 59 -3.63 5.05 6.67
C GLY A 59 -4.93 4.32 6.97
N LYS A 60 -5.11 3.21 6.30
CA LYS A 60 -6.29 2.37 6.42
C LYS A 60 -6.05 1.00 5.80
N ARG A 61 -6.90 0.05 6.18
CA ARG A 61 -7.09 -1.21 5.47
C ARG A 61 -8.32 -1.11 4.60
N THR A 62 -8.27 -1.68 3.40
CA THR A 62 -9.43 -1.80 2.54
C THR A 62 -9.47 -3.20 1.96
N ASN A 63 -10.66 -3.81 1.98
CA ASN A 63 -10.85 -5.16 1.47
C ASN A 63 -10.42 -5.26 0.01
N GLN A 64 -9.69 -6.32 -0.33
CA GLN A 64 -9.20 -6.55 -1.70
C GLN A 64 -10.34 -6.57 -2.73
N SER A 65 -11.52 -7.07 -2.34
CA SER A 65 -12.72 -7.13 -3.18
C SER A 65 -13.21 -5.76 -3.63
N GLU A 66 -12.93 -4.69 -2.88
CA GLU A 66 -13.32 -3.33 -3.28
C GLU A 66 -12.52 -2.80 -4.47
N TYR A 67 -11.37 -3.39 -4.79
CA TYR A 67 -10.51 -2.96 -5.90
C TYR A 67 -10.96 -3.62 -7.20
N PRO A 68 -11.66 -2.89 -8.10
CA PRO A 68 -12.22 -3.49 -9.31
C PRO A 68 -11.12 -3.89 -10.28
N LYS A 69 -11.28 -5.04 -10.93
CA LYS A 69 -10.48 -5.41 -12.09
C LYS A 69 -10.88 -4.50 -13.27
N LYS A 70 -9.91 -3.85 -13.89
CA LYS A 70 -10.06 -2.97 -15.05
C LYS A 70 -8.94 -3.29 -16.07
N SER A 71 -8.97 -2.61 -17.22
CA SER A 71 -7.89 -2.71 -18.21
C SER A 71 -6.59 -2.08 -17.69
N ARG A 72 -5.44 -2.51 -18.19
CA ARG A 72 -4.16 -1.82 -17.97
C ARG A 72 -4.11 -0.46 -18.67
N ALA A 73 -3.08 0.34 -18.38
CA ALA A 73 -2.79 1.63 -19.01
C ALA A 73 -3.89 2.70 -18.87
N ILE A 74 -4.83 2.52 -17.95
CA ILE A 74 -5.77 3.56 -17.51
C ILE A 74 -5.21 4.30 -16.30
N GLN A 75 -5.82 5.43 -15.94
CA GLN A 75 -5.45 6.18 -14.72
C GLN A 75 -5.73 5.42 -13.42
N GLY A 76 -6.69 4.49 -13.44
CA GLY A 76 -7.10 3.75 -12.27
C GLY A 76 -8.14 4.48 -11.43
N VAL A 77 -8.51 3.87 -10.31
CA VAL A 77 -9.52 4.36 -9.38
C VAL A 77 -8.87 4.91 -8.10
N ILE A 78 -9.63 5.62 -7.26
CA ILE A 78 -9.12 6.12 -5.97
C ILE A 78 -8.92 4.95 -5.01
N SER A 79 -7.71 4.77 -4.48
CA SER A 79 -7.40 3.85 -3.36
C SER A 79 -7.53 4.53 -2.00
N ILE A 80 -7.14 5.81 -1.93
CA ILE A 80 -7.22 6.68 -0.75
C ILE A 80 -7.29 8.14 -1.22
N LYS A 81 -8.05 8.98 -0.52
CA LYS A 81 -8.11 10.42 -0.82
C LYS A 81 -6.85 11.12 -0.30
N VAL A 82 -5.95 11.47 -1.21
CA VAL A 82 -4.82 12.36 -0.93
C VAL A 82 -5.33 13.78 -0.70
N SER A 83 -4.81 14.44 0.31
CA SER A 83 -5.19 15.81 0.70
C SER A 83 -4.02 16.49 1.41
N LYS A 84 -4.12 17.80 1.65
CA LYS A 84 -3.15 18.54 2.49
C LYS A 84 -3.00 17.91 3.89
N ARG A 85 -4.04 17.26 4.41
CA ARG A 85 -4.02 16.55 5.70
C ARG A 85 -3.27 15.23 5.63
N ASN A 86 -3.39 14.49 4.53
CA ASN A 86 -2.83 13.14 4.40
C ASN A 86 -1.39 13.16 3.89
N GLY A 87 -1.08 14.08 2.97
CA GLY A 87 0.10 13.99 2.12
C GLY A 87 -0.03 12.87 1.09
N LYS A 88 1.03 12.67 0.30
CA LYS A 88 1.09 11.62 -0.72
C LYS A 88 1.11 10.23 -0.09
N VAL A 89 0.75 9.21 -0.87
CA VAL A 89 0.92 7.81 -0.48
C VAL A 89 2.41 7.48 -0.43
N VAL A 90 2.84 6.84 0.65
CA VAL A 90 4.21 6.31 0.80
C VAL A 90 4.28 4.88 0.32
N GLY A 91 3.26 4.07 0.64
CA GLY A 91 3.23 2.69 0.20
C GLY A 91 1.91 2.00 0.50
N ALA A 92 1.74 0.84 -0.14
CA ALA A 92 0.66 -0.08 0.09
C ALA A 92 1.20 -1.52 0.17
N VAL A 93 0.64 -2.32 1.06
CA VAL A 93 1.03 -3.72 1.27
C VAL A 93 -0.19 -4.57 1.60
N GLN A 94 -0.23 -5.80 1.10
CA GLN A 94 -1.26 -6.76 1.47
C GLN A 94 -0.92 -7.34 2.85
N VAL A 95 -1.90 -7.37 3.75
CA VAL A 95 -1.71 -7.77 5.16
C VAL A 95 -2.88 -8.63 5.64
N ASN A 96 -2.59 -9.56 6.53
CA ASN A 96 -3.53 -10.33 7.34
C ASN A 96 -3.73 -9.68 8.71
N ASP A 97 -4.78 -10.07 9.42
CA ASP A 97 -5.11 -9.47 10.73
C ASP A 97 -4.03 -9.66 11.81
N TYR A 98 -3.27 -10.74 11.71
CA TYR A 98 -2.17 -11.09 12.62
C TYR A 98 -0.81 -10.53 12.20
N ASP A 99 -0.70 -9.90 11.03
CA ASP A 99 0.54 -9.27 10.62
C ASP A 99 0.84 -8.02 11.47
N GLN A 100 2.10 -7.61 11.42
CA GLN A 100 2.54 -6.32 11.91
C GLN A 100 3.18 -5.52 10.77
N ILE A 101 3.11 -4.20 10.88
CA ILE A 101 3.79 -3.29 9.96
C ILE A 101 4.81 -2.45 10.71
N MET A 102 5.88 -2.10 10.01
CA MET A 102 6.86 -1.12 10.43
C MET A 102 6.68 0.14 9.58
N ILE A 103 6.64 1.29 10.25
CA ILE A 103 6.63 2.62 9.63
C ILE A 103 7.89 3.34 10.08
N ILE A 104 8.62 3.95 9.14
CA ILE A 104 9.82 4.74 9.43
C ILE A 104 9.64 6.18 8.94
N THR A 105 10.06 7.14 9.76
CA THR A 105 10.11 8.56 9.41
C THR A 105 11.48 8.98 8.90
N ASP A 106 11.54 10.13 8.22
CA ASP A 106 12.80 10.80 7.81
C ASP A 106 13.74 11.10 8.98
N SER A 107 13.20 11.34 10.18
CA SER A 107 13.96 11.49 11.42
C SER A 107 14.46 10.18 12.04
N GLY A 108 14.21 9.03 11.40
CA GLY A 108 14.62 7.71 11.91
C GLY A 108 13.73 7.14 13.01
N THR A 109 12.56 7.72 13.26
CA THR A 109 11.59 7.13 14.21
C THR A 109 10.96 5.89 13.57
N LEU A 110 11.11 4.74 14.24
CA LEU A 110 10.49 3.49 13.85
C LEU A 110 9.26 3.21 14.72
N VAL A 111 8.14 2.90 14.09
CA VAL A 111 6.89 2.55 14.78
C VAL A 111 6.38 1.22 14.26
N ARG A 112 6.21 0.26 15.17
CA ARG A 112 5.62 -1.06 14.90
C ARG A 112 4.15 -1.03 15.30
N ILE A 113 3.26 -1.45 14.40
CA ILE A 113 1.81 -1.42 14.61
C ILE A 113 1.22 -2.79 14.26
N ARG A 114 0.35 -3.31 15.12
CA ARG A 114 -0.46 -4.50 14.79
C ARG A 114 -1.50 -4.14 13.75
N VAL A 115 -1.59 -4.93 12.68
CA VAL A 115 -2.52 -4.68 11.58
C VAL A 115 -3.97 -4.67 12.06
N SER A 116 -4.31 -5.48 13.07
CA SER A 116 -5.62 -5.51 13.72
C SER A 116 -6.08 -4.16 14.29
N GLU A 117 -5.16 -3.26 14.65
CA GLU A 117 -5.47 -1.92 15.19
C GLU A 117 -5.79 -0.90 14.10
N VAL A 118 -5.51 -1.23 12.84
CA VAL A 118 -5.78 -0.34 11.70
C VAL A 118 -7.21 -0.56 11.23
N ASN A 119 -7.99 0.50 11.10
CA ASN A 119 -9.40 0.37 10.68
C ASN A 119 -9.55 -0.14 9.24
N ILE A 120 -10.50 -1.05 9.05
CA ILE A 120 -11.00 -1.45 7.72
C ILE A 120 -12.07 -0.44 7.30
N VAL A 121 -11.81 0.26 6.21
CA VAL A 121 -12.72 1.26 5.65
C VAL A 121 -12.63 1.24 4.12
N GLY A 122 -13.65 1.79 3.47
CA GLY A 122 -13.73 1.79 2.02
C GLY A 122 -12.58 2.53 1.31
N ARG A 123 -12.43 2.29 0.01
CA ARG A 123 -11.37 2.90 -0.80
C ARG A 123 -11.41 4.43 -0.80
N ASN A 124 -12.56 5.02 -1.10
CA ASN A 124 -12.68 6.47 -1.33
C ASN A 124 -12.82 7.29 -0.02
N THR A 125 -11.90 7.07 0.91
CA THR A 125 -11.86 7.70 2.24
C THR A 125 -10.48 8.31 2.50
N HIS A 126 -10.37 9.15 3.54
CA HIS A 126 -9.08 9.70 3.99
C HIS A 126 -8.29 8.76 4.91
N GLY A 127 -8.91 7.67 5.37
CA GLY A 127 -8.33 6.81 6.41
C GLY A 127 -8.28 7.48 7.79
N VAL A 128 -7.56 6.82 8.70
CA VAL A 128 -7.41 7.22 10.11
C VAL A 128 -5.95 7.50 10.41
N ARG A 129 -5.68 8.19 11.52
CA ARG A 129 -4.31 8.46 11.95
C ARG A 129 -3.71 7.17 12.54
N LEU A 130 -2.59 6.72 11.98
CA LEU A 130 -1.83 5.59 12.50
C LEU A 130 -0.77 6.05 13.49
N ILE A 131 -0.07 7.13 13.14
CA ILE A 131 0.98 7.71 13.99
C ILE A 131 0.86 9.23 14.07
N ARG A 132 1.34 9.79 15.19
CA ARG A 132 1.54 11.23 15.32
C ARG A 132 2.91 11.59 14.77
N ILE A 133 2.94 12.50 13.82
CA ILE A 133 4.17 13.03 13.25
C ILE A 133 4.31 14.47 13.74
N SER A 134 5.52 14.82 14.18
CA SER A 134 5.87 16.19 14.55
C SER A 134 5.87 17.09 13.32
N ASN A 135 5.64 18.39 13.53
CA ASN A 135 5.75 19.36 12.45
C ASN A 135 7.18 19.28 11.88
N LYS A 136 7.30 19.09 10.56
CA LYS A 136 8.54 18.91 9.75
C LYS A 136 9.05 17.49 9.50
N ASN A 137 8.45 16.45 10.08
CA ASN A 137 8.81 15.06 9.75
C ASN A 137 7.77 14.43 8.83
N ASN A 138 8.16 13.37 8.11
CA ASN A 138 7.29 12.60 7.23
C ASN A 138 7.55 11.10 7.36
N VAL A 139 6.53 10.29 7.13
CA VAL A 139 6.73 8.87 6.82
C VAL A 139 7.46 8.75 5.49
N VAL A 140 8.53 7.96 5.47
CA VAL A 140 9.32 7.68 4.26
C VAL A 140 9.32 6.19 3.89
N GLY A 141 8.88 5.31 4.79
CA GLY A 141 8.81 3.88 4.50
C GLY A 141 7.68 3.17 5.23
N LEU A 142 7.18 2.12 4.58
CA LEU A 142 6.20 1.17 5.09
C LEU A 142 6.62 -0.23 4.67
N GLN A 143 6.67 -1.16 5.61
CA GLN A 143 6.89 -2.57 5.29
C GLN A 143 6.12 -3.49 6.24
N ARG A 144 5.60 -4.60 5.72
CA ARG A 144 5.07 -5.69 6.55
C ARG A 144 6.24 -6.42 7.20
N VAL A 145 6.17 -6.61 8.51
CA VAL A 145 7.19 -7.35 9.26
C VAL A 145 7.09 -8.82 8.89
N VAL A 146 8.23 -9.44 8.61
CA VAL A 146 8.35 -10.88 8.47
C VAL A 146 8.96 -11.39 9.77
N GLU A 147 8.19 -12.12 10.57
CA GLU A 147 8.73 -12.78 11.75
C GLU A 147 9.53 -14.00 11.31
N HIS A 148 10.69 -14.22 11.96
CA HIS A 148 11.47 -15.42 11.74
C HIS A 148 10.75 -16.61 12.39
N ILE A 149 10.76 -17.76 11.71
CA ILE A 149 10.11 -19.01 12.15
C ILE A 149 10.58 -19.43 13.56
N ASN A 150 11.79 -19.02 13.97
CA ASN A 150 12.37 -19.35 15.27
C ASN A 150 11.86 -18.49 16.44
N ASP A 151 11.12 -17.40 16.17
CA ASP A 151 10.56 -16.52 17.21
C ASP A 151 9.10 -16.89 17.54
N LEU A 152 8.55 -17.94 16.91
CA LEU A 152 7.25 -18.49 17.26
C LEU A 152 7.39 -19.25 18.58
N PRO A 153 6.65 -18.88 19.65
CA PRO A 153 6.61 -19.72 20.85
C PRO A 153 6.10 -21.10 20.44
N ASN A 154 6.80 -22.15 20.87
CA ASN A 154 6.40 -23.55 20.67
C ASN A 154 4.91 -23.71 20.98
N MET A 155 4.07 -23.73 19.94
CA MET A 155 2.69 -24.16 20.09
C MET A 155 2.76 -25.66 20.32
N LYS A 156 2.71 -26.04 21.60
CA LYS A 156 2.63 -27.44 22.01
C LYS A 156 1.44 -28.09 21.31
N GLN A 157 1.69 -29.30 20.79
CA GLN A 157 0.73 -30.22 20.17
C GLN A 157 -0.52 -30.42 21.03
#